data_AF-A0A7S3IG01-F1
#
_entry.id   AF-A0A7S3IG01-F1
#
_cell.length_a   1.000
_cell.length_b   1.000
_cell.length_c   1.000
_cell.angle_alpha   90.00
_cell.angle_beta   90.00
_cell.angle_gamma   90.00
#
_symmetry.space_group_name_H-M   'P 1'
#
loop_
_entity.id
_entity.type
_entity.pdbx_description
1 polymer ?
#
loop_
_entity_poly.entity_id
_entity_poly.type
_entity_poly.pdbx_seq_one_letter_code
_entity_poly.pdbx_strand_id
1 'polypeptide(L)'
;PEEVRRGFDPDIYVIGLQEIVKLNAKNCFIKDNKRVQAWRDYLIEILNETNKRNIVNSGRRYTDEEIIEQQLFYTDQSMVGCYIAVFFRKRMSRYLRQKSLAPCKVKVGARGTAGNKGAVCIRFEIGDQSIMLINCHLASGREKDKERMNQMATIFKSAFAKNLRNRGMTVEKHSQVILLGDLNFRIGMLSREEVIEKCKQKQIAELLCQDTLVLAFDKYHSTTVQPSDTGFFTEMLFRSFQEGHIDFMPTYKYD
;
A
#
# COMPACT_ATOMS: atom_id res chain seq x y z
N PRO A 1 5.53 -19.89 -13.26
CA PRO A 1 6.00 -20.62 -12.05
C PRO A 1 5.00 -21.72 -11.67
N GLU A 2 5.48 -22.91 -11.27
CA GLU A 2 4.62 -24.05 -10.88
C GLU A 2 3.65 -23.73 -9.72
N GLU A 3 3.92 -22.68 -8.94
CA GLU A 3 2.99 -22.16 -7.91
C GLU A 3 1.67 -21.64 -8.48
N VAL A 4 1.60 -21.23 -9.75
CA VAL A 4 0.32 -20.81 -10.38
C VAL A 4 -0.57 -22.01 -10.70
N ARG A 5 -0.02 -23.23 -10.74
CA ARG A 5 -0.79 -24.47 -11.05
C ARG A 5 -1.44 -25.11 -9.82
N ARG A 6 -1.03 -24.75 -8.61
CA ARG A 6 -1.80 -24.99 -7.37
C ARG A 6 -2.53 -23.68 -7.06
N GLY A 7 -3.86 -23.69 -6.93
CA GLY A 7 -4.61 -22.45 -6.70
C GLY A 7 -3.97 -21.60 -5.60
N PHE A 8 -3.59 -20.37 -5.93
CA PHE A 8 -2.99 -19.43 -4.98
C PHE A 8 -4.02 -19.13 -3.88
N ASP A 9 -3.73 -19.55 -2.64
CA ASP A 9 -4.64 -19.44 -1.49
C ASP A 9 -4.00 -18.69 -0.30
N PRO A 10 -3.89 -17.34 -0.38
CA PRO A 10 -3.35 -16.54 0.72
C PRO A 10 -4.15 -16.63 2.03
N ASP A 11 -3.40 -16.55 3.14
CA ASP A 11 -3.95 -16.37 4.48
C ASP A 11 -4.42 -14.95 4.77
N ILE A 12 -3.76 -13.98 4.15
CA ILE A 12 -3.99 -12.55 4.35
C ILE A 12 -3.97 -11.87 2.99
N TYR A 13 -5.03 -11.13 2.67
CA TYR A 13 -5.10 -10.26 1.50
C TYR A 13 -5.00 -8.81 1.96
N VAL A 14 -4.12 -8.03 1.32
CA VAL A 14 -3.98 -6.59 1.54
C VAL A 14 -4.33 -5.87 0.25
N ILE A 15 -5.35 -5.01 0.28
CA ILE A 15 -5.85 -4.30 -0.90
C ILE A 15 -5.80 -2.81 -0.63
N GLY A 16 -4.99 -2.09 -1.39
CA GLY A 16 -4.89 -0.63 -1.37
C GLY A 16 -5.43 -0.02 -2.66
N LEU A 17 -6.37 0.91 -2.56
CA LEU A 17 -6.96 1.63 -3.69
C LEU A 17 -6.77 3.14 -3.53
N GLN A 18 -6.63 3.84 -4.65
CA GLN A 18 -6.60 5.31 -4.71
C GLN A 18 -7.70 5.79 -5.68
N GLU A 19 -8.10 7.05 -5.52
CA GLU A 19 -9.13 7.71 -6.36
C GLU A 19 -10.50 7.03 -6.41
N ILE A 20 -10.86 6.22 -5.40
CA ILE A 20 -12.16 5.51 -5.36
C ILE A 20 -13.40 6.43 -5.22
N VAL A 21 -13.17 7.72 -4.94
CA VAL A 21 -14.22 8.75 -4.91
C VAL A 21 -13.83 9.92 -5.80
N LYS A 22 -14.82 10.50 -6.50
CA LYS A 22 -14.62 11.74 -7.26
C LYS A 22 -14.26 12.87 -6.30
N LEU A 23 -13.24 13.66 -6.63
CA LEU A 23 -12.84 14.80 -5.82
C LEU A 23 -13.86 15.92 -6.00
N ASN A 24 -14.57 16.27 -4.93
CA ASN A 24 -15.35 17.49 -4.82
C ASN A 24 -15.34 17.94 -3.35
N ALA A 25 -15.71 19.19 -3.08
CA ALA A 25 -15.71 19.73 -1.71
C ALA A 25 -16.51 18.84 -0.75
N LYS A 26 -17.65 18.29 -1.21
CA LYS A 26 -18.46 17.33 -0.45
C LYS A 26 -17.62 16.11 -0.02
N ASN A 27 -16.88 15.46 -0.90
CA ASN A 27 -16.12 14.24 -0.58
C ASN A 27 -14.83 14.50 0.21
N CYS A 28 -14.31 15.73 0.18
CA CYS A 28 -13.17 16.13 1.02
C CYS A 28 -13.59 16.42 2.48
N PHE A 29 -14.82 16.90 2.70
CA PHE A 29 -15.31 17.35 4.02
C PHE A 29 -16.38 16.41 4.64
N ILE A 30 -17.19 15.74 3.83
CA ILE A 30 -18.21 14.76 4.23
C ILE A 30 -17.70 13.37 3.90
N LYS A 31 -17.73 12.46 4.89
CA LYS A 31 -17.40 11.04 4.68
C LYS A 31 -18.45 10.41 3.77
N ASP A 32 -18.21 10.37 2.46
CA ASP A 32 -19.02 9.57 1.53
C ASP A 32 -18.70 8.08 1.72
N ASN A 33 -19.25 7.51 2.81
CA ASN A 33 -19.04 6.12 3.18
C ASN A 33 -19.71 5.14 2.19
N LYS A 34 -20.66 5.59 1.36
CA LYS A 34 -21.41 4.68 0.46
C LYS A 34 -20.51 4.05 -0.59
N ARG A 35 -19.62 4.83 -1.21
CA ARG A 35 -18.67 4.30 -2.21
C ARG A 35 -17.63 3.38 -1.59
N VAL A 36 -17.13 3.73 -0.42
CA VAL A 36 -16.18 2.89 0.34
C VAL A 36 -16.84 1.55 0.67
N GLN A 37 -18.09 1.58 1.12
CA GLN A 37 -18.88 0.38 1.38
C GLN A 37 -19.10 -0.45 0.13
N ALA A 38 -19.48 0.17 -0.99
CA ALA A 38 -19.66 -0.56 -2.26
C ALA A 38 -18.38 -1.26 -2.73
N TRP A 39 -17.21 -0.60 -2.63
CA TRP A 39 -15.92 -1.23 -2.92
C TRP A 39 -15.62 -2.39 -1.98
N ARG A 40 -15.87 -2.22 -0.67
CA ARG A 40 -15.67 -3.26 0.32
C ARG A 40 -16.55 -4.49 0.05
N ASP A 41 -17.84 -4.29 -0.20
CA ASP A 41 -18.80 -5.36 -0.45
C ASP A 41 -18.41 -6.14 -1.72
N TYR A 42 -18.00 -5.43 -2.77
CA TYR A 42 -17.49 -6.03 -4.00
C TYR A 42 -16.21 -6.85 -3.78
N LEU A 43 -15.25 -6.35 -2.99
CA LEU A 43 -14.04 -7.11 -2.64
C LEU A 43 -14.37 -8.38 -1.85
N ILE A 44 -15.31 -8.30 -0.89
CA ILE A 44 -15.77 -9.46 -0.13
C ILE A 44 -16.38 -10.51 -1.05
N GLU A 45 -17.21 -10.09 -2.01
CA GLU A 45 -17.81 -10.97 -3.00
C GLU A 45 -16.73 -11.70 -3.83
N ILE A 46 -15.80 -10.97 -4.45
CA ILE A 46 -14.73 -11.55 -5.28
C ILE A 46 -13.86 -12.53 -4.49
N LEU A 47 -13.45 -12.16 -3.28
CA LEU A 47 -12.57 -13.02 -2.47
C LEU A 47 -13.29 -14.28 -2.02
N ASN A 48 -14.58 -14.19 -1.67
CA ASN A 48 -15.41 -15.35 -1.36
C ASN A 48 -15.62 -16.26 -2.56
N GLU A 49 -15.83 -15.72 -3.76
CA GLU A 49 -15.90 -16.52 -4.99
C GLU A 49 -14.59 -17.22 -5.29
N THR A 50 -13.47 -16.51 -5.17
CA THR A 50 -12.13 -17.05 -5.38
C THR A 50 -11.86 -18.20 -4.41
N ASN A 51 -12.21 -18.02 -3.13
CA ASN A 51 -12.11 -19.06 -2.13
C ASN A 51 -12.94 -20.31 -2.49
N LYS A 52 -14.21 -20.13 -2.90
CA LYS A 52 -15.06 -21.25 -3.34
C LYS A 52 -14.43 -21.99 -4.53
N ARG A 53 -13.90 -21.25 -5.52
CA ARG A 53 -13.20 -21.86 -6.67
C ARG A 53 -11.96 -22.63 -6.23
N ASN A 54 -11.16 -22.10 -5.31
CA ASN A 54 -9.97 -22.79 -4.79
C ASN A 54 -10.34 -24.09 -4.06
N ILE A 55 -11.38 -24.07 -3.22
CA ILE A 55 -11.89 -25.26 -2.53
C ILE A 55 -12.33 -26.32 -3.55
N VAL A 56 -13.12 -25.95 -4.57
CA VAL A 56 -13.59 -26.88 -5.61
C VAL A 56 -12.42 -27.44 -6.43
N ASN A 57 -11.52 -26.57 -6.90
CA ASN A 57 -10.39 -26.95 -7.76
C ASN A 57 -9.33 -27.79 -7.03
N SER A 58 -9.33 -27.80 -5.70
CA SER A 58 -8.43 -28.66 -4.93
C SER A 58 -8.68 -30.16 -5.12
N GLY A 59 -9.89 -30.55 -5.55
CA GLY A 59 -10.34 -31.95 -5.62
C GLY A 59 -10.45 -32.65 -4.26
N ARG A 60 -10.21 -31.94 -3.15
CA ARG A 60 -10.29 -32.45 -1.77
C ARG A 60 -11.70 -32.22 -1.23
N ARG A 61 -12.18 -33.19 -0.43
CA ARG A 61 -13.38 -32.99 0.40
C ARG A 61 -13.01 -32.19 1.65
N TYR A 62 -13.63 -31.03 1.82
CA TYR A 62 -13.47 -30.19 3.01
C TYR A 62 -14.51 -30.57 4.06
N THR A 63 -14.14 -30.54 5.34
CA THR A 63 -15.11 -30.59 6.45
C THR A 63 -15.81 -29.24 6.63
N ASP A 64 -16.92 -29.23 7.36
CA ASP A 64 -17.63 -27.98 7.69
C ASP A 64 -16.73 -27.05 8.52
N GLU A 65 -15.91 -27.57 9.43
CA GLU A 65 -14.92 -26.76 10.16
C GLU A 65 -13.89 -26.13 9.23
N GLU A 66 -13.35 -26.88 8.26
CA GLU A 66 -12.37 -26.35 7.31
C GLU A 66 -12.98 -25.24 6.43
N ILE A 67 -14.25 -25.37 6.03
CA ILE A 67 -14.98 -24.33 5.29
C ILE A 67 -15.15 -23.08 6.17
N ILE A 68 -15.48 -23.24 7.46
CA ILE A 68 -15.60 -22.13 8.40
C ILE A 68 -14.25 -21.44 8.61
N GLU A 69 -13.16 -22.20 8.74
CA GLU A 69 -11.80 -21.67 8.90
C GLU A 69 -11.30 -20.88 7.68
N GLN A 70 -11.85 -21.17 6.51
CA GLN A 70 -11.60 -20.46 5.27
C GLN A 70 -12.38 -19.14 5.15
N GLN A 71 -13.39 -18.87 6.00
CA GLN A 71 -14.12 -17.60 5.95
C GLN A 71 -13.19 -16.39 6.18
N LEU A 72 -13.51 -15.25 5.58
CA LEU A 72 -12.74 -14.02 5.74
C LEU A 72 -13.37 -13.10 6.78
N PHE A 73 -12.54 -12.54 7.66
CA PHE A 73 -12.86 -11.34 8.43
C PHE A 73 -11.92 -10.21 8.00
N TYR A 74 -12.31 -8.95 8.24
CA TYR A 74 -11.54 -7.83 7.70
C TYR A 74 -11.43 -6.64 8.66
N THR A 75 -10.49 -5.77 8.36
CA THR A 75 -10.40 -4.41 8.89
C THR A 75 -9.99 -3.48 7.77
N ASP A 76 -10.57 -2.30 7.73
CA ASP A 76 -10.34 -1.35 6.66
C ASP A 76 -10.24 0.10 7.15
N GLN A 77 -9.76 0.97 6.28
CA GLN A 77 -9.65 2.40 6.54
C GLN A 77 -9.70 3.20 5.24
N SER A 78 -10.43 4.31 5.26
CA SER A 78 -10.49 5.25 4.15
C SER A 78 -10.10 6.68 4.54
N MET A 79 -9.60 7.42 3.56
CA MET A 79 -9.33 8.86 3.63
C MET A 79 -9.56 9.48 2.25
N VAL A 80 -10.68 10.20 2.10
CA VAL A 80 -11.11 10.78 0.82
C VAL A 80 -11.19 9.67 -0.24
N GLY A 81 -10.27 9.63 -1.21
CA GLY A 81 -10.22 8.58 -2.24
C GLY A 81 -9.17 7.50 -1.99
N CYS A 82 -8.44 7.53 -0.88
CA CYS A 82 -7.46 6.51 -0.52
C CYS A 82 -8.10 5.49 0.42
N TYR A 83 -7.92 4.19 0.16
CA TYR A 83 -8.58 3.10 0.86
C TYR A 83 -7.65 1.93 1.06
N ILE A 84 -7.66 1.31 2.25
CA ILE A 84 -6.96 0.05 2.51
C ILE A 84 -7.91 -0.90 3.21
N ALA A 85 -7.89 -2.17 2.80
CA ALA A 85 -8.55 -3.27 3.47
C ALA A 85 -7.59 -4.43 3.65
N VAL A 86 -7.69 -5.09 4.80
CA VAL A 86 -6.97 -6.32 5.10
C VAL A 86 -7.99 -7.39 5.41
N PHE A 87 -7.96 -8.48 4.67
CA PHE A 87 -8.81 -9.65 4.86
C PHE A 87 -7.97 -10.80 5.39
N PHE A 88 -8.40 -11.41 6.47
CA PHE A 88 -7.74 -12.52 7.13
C PHE A 88 -8.63 -13.76 7.03
N ARG A 89 -8.04 -14.92 6.72
CA ARG A 89 -8.71 -16.20 6.92
C ARG A 89 -9.03 -16.39 8.40
N LYS A 90 -10.19 -16.95 8.73
CA LYS A 90 -10.63 -17.17 10.12
C LYS A 90 -9.63 -18.05 10.90
N ARG A 91 -8.96 -19.00 10.25
CA ARG A 91 -7.84 -19.76 10.84
C ARG A 91 -6.73 -18.87 11.42
N MET A 92 -6.52 -17.68 10.86
CA MET A 92 -5.50 -16.74 11.32
C MET A 92 -5.83 -16.05 12.65
N SER A 93 -7.08 -16.08 13.09
CA SER A 93 -7.52 -15.44 14.35
C SER A 93 -6.76 -15.94 15.58
N ARG A 94 -6.28 -17.19 15.57
CA ARG A 94 -5.49 -17.77 16.68
C ARG A 94 -4.07 -17.19 16.79
N TYR A 95 -3.53 -16.66 15.69
CA TYR A 95 -2.20 -16.06 15.63
C TYR A 95 -2.25 -14.53 15.72
N LEU A 96 -3.39 -13.93 15.36
CA LEU A 96 -3.61 -12.49 15.39
C LEU A 96 -3.90 -12.01 16.81
N ARG A 97 -3.08 -11.08 17.34
CA ARG A 97 -3.40 -10.41 18.60
C ARG A 97 -4.49 -9.38 18.34
N GLN A 98 -5.76 -9.74 18.50
CA GLN A 98 -6.92 -8.91 18.12
C GLN A 98 -6.86 -7.46 18.65
N LYS A 99 -6.31 -7.22 19.85
CA LYS A 99 -6.18 -5.88 20.45
C LYS A 99 -5.18 -4.97 19.73
N SER A 100 -4.26 -5.54 18.95
CA SER A 100 -3.25 -4.81 18.17
C SER A 100 -3.77 -4.34 16.82
N LEU A 101 -4.83 -4.96 16.28
CA LEU A 101 -5.40 -4.64 14.98
C LEU A 101 -6.02 -3.25 15.03
N ALA A 102 -5.40 -2.30 14.36
CA ALA A 102 -5.79 -0.91 14.43
C ALA A 102 -5.60 -0.20 13.08
N PRO A 103 -6.63 0.50 12.58
CA PRO A 103 -6.49 1.41 11.45
C PRO A 103 -6.09 2.84 11.90
N CYS A 104 -5.39 3.56 11.03
CA CYS A 104 -5.23 5.02 11.13
C CYS A 104 -5.13 5.69 9.76
N LYS A 105 -5.19 7.02 9.75
CA LYS A 105 -4.99 7.82 8.53
C LYS A 105 -4.12 9.03 8.81
N VAL A 106 -3.32 9.41 7.83
CA VAL A 106 -2.44 10.58 7.88
C VAL A 106 -2.71 11.44 6.65
N LYS A 107 -3.08 12.71 6.87
CA LYS A 107 -3.27 13.70 5.80
C LYS A 107 -1.99 14.52 5.64
N VAL A 108 -1.54 14.75 4.40
CA VAL A 108 -0.32 15.51 4.08
C VAL A 108 -0.49 16.56 2.97
N GLY A 109 -1.74 16.85 2.57
CA GLY A 109 -2.05 17.88 1.57
C GLY A 109 -1.75 19.32 2.02
N ALA A 110 -2.03 20.31 1.17
CA ALA A 110 -1.69 21.72 1.39
C ALA A 110 -2.02 22.21 2.82
N ARG A 111 -0.97 22.57 3.57
CA ARG A 111 -1.00 23.00 4.99
C ARG A 111 -1.49 21.94 6.01
N GLY A 112 -1.39 20.65 5.68
CA GLY A 112 -1.57 19.53 6.64
C GLY A 112 -3.01 19.28 7.11
N THR A 113 -4.01 20.02 6.60
CA THR A 113 -5.39 19.98 7.12
C THR A 113 -6.44 19.73 6.03
N ALA A 114 -6.21 20.18 4.80
CA ALA A 114 -7.07 19.95 3.65
C ALA A 114 -6.31 19.23 2.53
N GLY A 115 -6.76 18.04 2.14
CA GLY A 115 -6.15 17.33 1.02
C GLY A 115 -6.61 15.89 0.87
N ASN A 116 -6.61 15.44 -0.38
CA ASN A 116 -6.80 14.06 -0.81
C ASN A 116 -5.50 13.24 -0.81
N LYS A 117 -4.35 13.85 -0.48
CA LYS A 117 -3.05 13.18 -0.40
C LYS A 117 -2.70 12.77 1.04
N GLY A 118 -1.99 11.66 1.14
CA GLY A 118 -1.51 11.08 2.40
C GLY A 118 -1.66 9.57 2.39
N ALA A 119 -1.92 8.99 3.55
CA ALA A 119 -1.99 7.55 3.69
C ALA A 119 -3.11 7.09 4.61
N VAL A 120 -3.55 5.86 4.37
CA VAL A 120 -4.31 5.04 5.31
C VAL A 120 -3.44 3.85 5.68
N CYS A 121 -3.39 3.54 6.97
CA CYS A 121 -2.51 2.51 7.50
C CYS A 121 -3.31 1.54 8.35
N ILE A 122 -2.90 0.28 8.36
CA ILE A 122 -3.40 -0.75 9.27
C ILE A 122 -2.20 -1.41 9.92
N ARG A 123 -2.19 -1.47 11.25
CA ARG A 123 -1.22 -2.26 11.99
C ARG A 123 -1.87 -3.47 12.65
N PHE A 124 -1.08 -4.50 12.89
CA PHE A 124 -1.44 -5.63 13.73
C PHE A 124 -0.19 -6.41 14.16
N GLU A 125 -0.35 -7.28 15.15
CA GLU A 125 0.64 -8.27 15.57
C GLU A 125 0.13 -9.66 15.25
N ILE A 126 0.98 -10.46 14.61
CA ILE A 126 0.71 -11.85 14.28
C ILE A 126 1.90 -12.69 14.74
N GLY A 127 1.65 -13.64 15.64
CA GLY A 127 2.74 -14.32 16.35
C GLY A 127 3.61 -13.32 17.13
N ASP A 128 4.89 -13.27 16.79
CA ASP A 128 5.89 -12.35 17.37
C ASP A 128 6.20 -11.14 16.46
N GLN A 129 5.58 -11.05 15.29
CA GLN A 129 5.82 -9.98 14.31
C GLN A 129 4.83 -8.84 14.50
N SER A 130 5.32 -7.59 14.47
CA SER A 130 4.50 -6.39 14.38
C SER A 130 4.54 -5.85 12.95
N ILE A 131 3.38 -5.82 12.30
CA ILE A 131 3.24 -5.46 10.89
C ILE A 131 2.54 -4.11 10.77
N MET A 132 3.09 -3.22 9.94
CA MET A 132 2.44 -1.99 9.48
C MET A 132 2.21 -2.07 7.97
N LEU A 133 0.97 -1.91 7.55
CA LEU A 133 0.59 -1.75 6.15
C LEU A 133 0.26 -0.29 5.89
N ILE A 134 0.83 0.29 4.84
CA ILE A 134 0.66 1.70 4.49
C ILE A 134 0.21 1.76 3.04
N ASN A 135 -1.03 2.18 2.79
CA ASN A 135 -1.46 2.57 1.45
C ASN A 135 -1.44 4.09 1.34
N CYS A 136 -0.64 4.62 0.41
CA CYS A 136 -0.54 6.06 0.22
C CYS A 136 -0.95 6.54 -1.17
N HIS A 137 -1.20 7.84 -1.24
CA HIS A 137 -1.44 8.59 -2.46
C HIS A 137 -0.71 9.92 -2.30
N LEU A 138 0.44 10.06 -2.96
CA LEU A 138 1.34 11.21 -2.79
C LEU A 138 1.09 12.31 -3.83
N ALA A 139 1.85 13.41 -3.72
CA ALA A 139 1.78 14.53 -4.64
C ALA A 139 2.06 14.12 -6.09
N SER A 140 1.14 14.46 -6.98
CA SER A 140 1.24 14.25 -8.42
C SER A 140 2.01 15.38 -9.10
N GLY A 141 2.63 15.09 -10.24
CA GLY A 141 3.42 16.04 -11.04
C GLY A 141 4.89 15.61 -11.15
N ARG A 142 5.54 15.94 -12.27
CA ARG A 142 6.94 15.54 -12.53
C ARG A 142 7.90 16.17 -11.51
N GLU A 143 7.80 17.46 -11.25
CA GLU A 143 8.72 18.23 -10.39
C GLU A 143 8.39 18.20 -8.89
N LYS A 144 7.82 17.08 -8.41
CA LYS A 144 7.28 16.97 -7.05
C LYS A 144 8.00 15.94 -6.17
N ASP A 145 9.17 15.42 -6.58
CA ASP A 145 9.91 14.41 -5.81
C ASP A 145 10.23 14.85 -4.38
N LYS A 146 10.70 16.10 -4.19
CA LYS A 146 10.97 16.64 -2.85
C LYS A 146 9.71 16.69 -1.98
N GLU A 147 8.57 17.04 -2.58
CA GLU A 147 7.28 17.06 -1.89
C GLU A 147 6.85 15.63 -1.51
N ARG A 148 6.97 14.65 -2.42
CA ARG A 148 6.70 13.23 -2.15
C ARG A 148 7.56 12.68 -1.01
N MET A 149 8.86 12.97 -1.01
CA MET A 149 9.77 12.57 0.06
C MET A 149 9.36 13.14 1.42
N ASN A 150 9.04 14.44 1.48
CA ASN A 150 8.56 15.08 2.71
C ASN A 150 7.23 14.50 3.19
N GLN A 151 6.33 14.18 2.25
CA GLN A 151 5.04 13.54 2.55
C GLN A 151 5.24 12.14 3.14
N MET A 152 6.12 11.31 2.57
CA MET A 152 6.46 9.99 3.11
C MET A 152 7.05 10.07 4.51
N ALA A 153 8.04 10.94 4.73
CA ALA A 153 8.63 11.15 6.05
C ALA A 153 7.58 11.61 7.09
N THR A 154 6.65 12.47 6.67
CA THR A 154 5.53 12.91 7.52
C THR A 154 4.57 11.76 7.84
N ILE A 155 4.24 10.91 6.86
CA ILE A 155 3.42 9.70 7.06
C ILE A 155 4.08 8.79 8.09
N PHE A 156 5.38 8.52 7.95
CA PHE A 156 6.11 7.61 8.84
C PHE A 156 6.15 8.13 10.28
N LYS A 157 6.40 9.44 10.44
CA LYS A 157 6.40 10.12 11.74
C LYS A 157 5.03 10.22 12.39
N SER A 158 3.96 10.30 11.61
CA SER A 158 2.63 10.66 12.12
C SER A 158 1.68 9.46 12.27
N ALA A 159 1.97 8.34 11.62
CA ALA A 159 1.17 7.11 11.76
C ALA A 159 1.05 6.74 13.25
N PHE A 160 -0.19 6.60 13.73
CA PHE A 160 -0.55 6.34 15.14
C PHE A 160 0.00 7.29 16.22
N ALA A 161 0.72 8.36 15.87
CA ALA A 161 1.32 9.29 16.84
C ALA A 161 0.27 9.92 17.80
N LYS A 162 -0.96 10.13 17.31
CA LYS A 162 -2.09 10.69 18.08
C LYS A 162 -3.16 9.65 18.45
N ASN A 163 -2.93 8.35 18.19
CA ASN A 163 -3.91 7.31 18.51
C ASN A 163 -3.84 7.00 20.01
N LEU A 164 -4.92 7.21 20.78
CA LEU A 164 -4.89 7.02 22.24
C LEU A 164 -4.50 5.61 22.69
N ARG A 165 -4.91 4.58 21.94
CA ARG A 165 -4.64 3.16 22.28
C ARG A 165 -3.34 2.63 21.70
N ASN A 166 -2.82 3.27 20.65
CA ASN A 166 -1.60 2.87 19.94
C ASN A 166 -0.59 4.02 19.89
N ARG A 167 -0.57 4.86 20.94
CA ARG A 167 0.19 6.11 20.94
C ARG A 167 1.67 5.80 20.79
N GLY A 168 2.31 6.41 19.81
CA GLY A 168 3.74 6.22 19.55
C GLY A 168 4.08 4.93 18.80
N MET A 169 3.09 4.17 18.31
CA MET A 169 3.31 3.08 17.34
C MET A 169 3.55 3.64 15.93
N THR A 170 4.54 4.53 15.81
CA THR A 170 5.05 5.05 14.54
C THR A 170 5.75 3.95 13.76
N VAL A 171 6.12 4.23 12.50
CA VAL A 171 6.55 3.18 11.56
C VAL A 171 7.77 2.42 12.06
N GLU A 172 8.74 3.08 12.72
CA GLU A 172 9.95 2.48 13.25
C GLU A 172 9.72 1.51 14.44
N LYS A 173 8.48 1.41 14.95
CA LYS A 173 8.10 0.46 16.02
C LYS A 173 7.61 -0.88 15.50
N HIS A 174 7.66 -1.11 14.19
CA HIS A 174 7.17 -2.33 13.55
C HIS A 174 8.34 -3.15 13.02
N SER A 175 8.30 -4.47 13.21
CA SER A 175 9.32 -5.38 12.67
C SER A 175 9.21 -5.54 11.16
N GLN A 176 8.00 -5.38 10.60
CA GLN A 176 7.73 -5.44 9.18
C GLN A 176 6.86 -4.25 8.75
N VAL A 177 7.24 -3.61 7.65
CA VAL A 177 6.48 -2.50 7.06
C VAL A 177 6.30 -2.74 5.58
N ILE A 178 5.06 -2.74 5.12
CA ILE A 178 4.72 -2.83 3.71
C ILE A 178 4.12 -1.49 3.28
N LEU A 179 4.84 -0.78 2.42
CA LEU A 179 4.38 0.44 1.77
C LEU A 179 3.88 0.11 0.37
N LEU A 180 2.67 0.55 0.06
CA LEU A 180 2.05 0.40 -1.25
C LEU A 180 1.25 1.66 -1.62
N GLY A 181 0.81 1.70 -2.88
CA GLY A 181 -0.12 2.70 -3.39
C GLY A 181 0.46 3.55 -4.51
N ASP A 182 -0.20 4.69 -4.78
CA ASP A 182 0.25 5.63 -5.81
C ASP A 182 1.29 6.59 -5.23
N LEU A 183 2.55 6.16 -5.27
CA LEU A 183 3.70 6.96 -4.86
C LEU A 183 3.95 8.15 -5.78
N ASN A 184 3.39 8.16 -7.00
CA ASN A 184 3.47 9.24 -7.98
C ASN A 184 4.89 9.64 -8.45
N PHE A 185 5.92 8.84 -8.20
CA PHE A 185 7.23 8.99 -8.85
C PHE A 185 7.10 8.75 -10.36
N ARG A 186 8.01 9.32 -11.13
CA ARG A 186 7.86 9.44 -12.59
C ARG A 186 9.12 8.98 -13.28
N ILE A 187 8.99 8.64 -14.55
CA ILE A 187 10.13 8.61 -15.46
C ILE A 187 10.55 10.05 -15.75
N GLY A 188 11.75 10.42 -15.30
CA GLY A 188 12.19 11.80 -15.10
C GLY A 188 12.66 12.50 -16.38
N MET A 189 13.68 11.95 -17.06
CA MET A 189 14.37 12.67 -18.15
C MET A 189 13.75 12.46 -19.53
N LEU A 190 12.93 11.41 -19.71
CA LEU A 190 12.36 11.07 -21.00
C LEU A 190 11.07 11.86 -21.30
N SER A 191 10.93 12.28 -22.55
CA SER A 191 9.67 12.78 -23.12
C SER A 191 8.59 11.68 -23.14
N ARG A 192 7.32 12.07 -23.35
CA ARG A 192 6.22 11.10 -23.43
C ARG A 192 6.42 10.17 -24.63
N GLU A 193 6.87 10.73 -25.75
CA GLU A 193 7.10 10.05 -27.01
C GLU A 193 8.20 8.99 -26.86
N GLU A 194 9.32 9.35 -26.22
CA GLU A 194 10.40 8.40 -25.92
C GLU A 194 9.94 7.28 -24.99
N VAL A 195 9.18 7.59 -23.93
CA VAL A 195 8.65 6.57 -23.02
C VAL A 195 7.75 5.59 -23.77
N ILE A 196 6.84 6.09 -24.62
CA ILE A 196 5.93 5.26 -25.41
C ILE A 196 6.73 4.34 -26.35
N GLU A 197 7.76 4.87 -27.02
CA GLU A 197 8.58 4.09 -27.94
C GLU A 197 9.34 2.98 -27.21
N LYS A 198 9.95 3.29 -26.06
CA LYS A 198 10.60 2.28 -25.20
C LYS A 198 9.63 1.23 -24.69
N CYS A 199 8.40 1.60 -24.34
CA CYS A 199 7.35 0.65 -23.97
C CYS A 199 7.03 -0.32 -25.12
N LYS A 200 6.89 0.17 -26.37
CA LYS A 200 6.65 -0.68 -27.55
C LYS A 200 7.80 -1.67 -27.79
N GLN A 201 9.02 -1.21 -27.57
CA GLN A 201 10.25 -2.02 -27.71
C GLN A 201 10.54 -2.89 -26.48
N LYS A 202 9.67 -2.85 -25.46
CA LYS A 202 9.80 -3.56 -24.18
C LYS A 202 11.12 -3.30 -23.44
N GLN A 203 11.65 -2.08 -23.56
CA GLN A 203 12.91 -1.66 -22.92
C GLN A 203 12.70 -1.25 -21.45
N ILE A 204 12.27 -2.20 -20.60
CA ILE A 204 11.94 -1.94 -19.19
C ILE A 204 13.16 -1.39 -18.43
N ALA A 205 14.35 -1.98 -18.63
CA ALA A 205 15.56 -1.54 -17.95
C ALA A 205 15.90 -0.07 -18.22
N GLU A 206 15.76 0.39 -19.47
CA GLU A 206 16.03 1.78 -19.82
C GLU A 206 15.01 2.75 -19.22
N LEU A 207 13.75 2.32 -19.07
CA LEU A 207 12.73 3.09 -18.37
C LEU A 207 13.02 3.18 -16.87
N LEU A 208 13.43 2.07 -16.24
CA LEU A 208 13.76 2.01 -14.81
C LEU A 208 14.99 2.84 -14.45
N CYS A 209 16.01 2.89 -15.32
CA CYS A 209 17.16 3.79 -15.13
C CYS A 209 16.77 5.28 -15.09
N GLN A 210 15.55 5.62 -15.48
CA GLN A 210 15.01 6.97 -15.48
C GLN A 210 13.88 7.16 -14.47
N ASP A 211 13.53 6.14 -13.68
CA ASP A 211 12.52 6.22 -12.64
C ASP A 211 13.04 7.00 -11.43
N THR A 212 12.32 8.04 -11.02
CA THR A 212 12.78 8.94 -9.95
C THR A 212 12.75 8.33 -8.56
N LEU A 213 12.02 7.24 -8.32
CA LEU A 213 12.07 6.50 -7.05
C LEU A 213 13.32 5.60 -7.02
N VAL A 214 13.57 4.86 -8.10
CA VAL A 214 14.77 4.02 -8.25
C VAL A 214 16.04 4.87 -8.11
N LEU A 215 16.11 5.99 -8.83
CA LEU A 215 17.24 6.92 -8.73
C LEU A 215 17.41 7.50 -7.32
N ALA A 216 16.30 7.68 -6.58
CA ALA A 216 16.38 8.09 -5.19
C ALA A 216 16.98 6.96 -4.33
N PHE A 217 16.51 5.72 -4.45
CA PHE A 217 17.11 4.58 -3.76
C PHE A 217 18.61 4.46 -4.04
N ASP A 218 19.03 4.51 -5.31
CA ASP A 218 20.43 4.40 -5.70
C ASP A 218 21.30 5.48 -5.05
N LYS A 219 20.83 6.72 -5.05
CA LYS A 219 21.52 7.86 -4.44
C LYS A 219 21.79 7.68 -2.94
N TYR A 220 20.83 7.13 -2.20
CA TYR A 220 20.98 6.91 -0.76
C TYR A 220 21.81 5.66 -0.44
N HIS A 221 21.84 4.67 -1.33
CA HIS A 221 22.72 3.50 -1.21
C HIS A 221 24.17 3.83 -1.56
N SER A 222 24.44 4.76 -2.49
CA SER A 222 25.78 5.04 -3.04
C SER A 222 26.77 5.77 -2.10
N THR A 223 26.57 5.76 -0.77
CA THR A 223 27.39 6.43 0.27
C THR A 223 27.62 7.94 0.11
N THR A 224 27.07 8.55 -0.93
CA THR A 224 27.31 9.96 -1.29
C THR A 224 26.48 10.92 -0.42
N VAL A 225 25.42 10.42 0.21
CA VAL A 225 24.60 11.15 1.17
C VAL A 225 24.93 10.68 2.58
N GLN A 226 25.44 11.59 3.41
CA GLN A 226 25.70 11.28 4.82
C GLN A 226 24.38 11.19 5.58
N PRO A 227 24.22 10.22 6.50
CA PRO A 227 22.99 10.07 7.30
C PRO A 227 22.58 11.31 8.11
N SER A 228 23.52 12.23 8.38
CA SER A 228 23.26 13.50 9.06
C SER A 228 22.52 14.52 8.20
N ASP A 229 22.60 14.40 6.88
CA ASP A 229 22.11 15.41 5.94
C ASP A 229 20.61 15.24 5.65
N THR A 230 20.03 14.10 6.03
CA THR A 230 18.61 13.83 5.86
C THR A 230 17.96 13.33 7.15
N GLY A 231 16.66 13.58 7.31
CA GLY A 231 15.96 13.21 8.54
C GLY A 231 15.82 11.69 8.71
N PHE A 232 15.77 11.22 9.95
CA PHE A 232 15.65 9.78 10.30
C PHE A 232 14.64 8.99 9.45
N PHE A 233 13.44 9.54 9.21
CA PHE A 233 12.41 8.85 8.42
C PHE A 233 12.69 8.81 6.92
N THR A 234 13.46 9.76 6.39
CA THR A 234 13.94 9.73 5.01
C THR A 234 15.01 8.65 4.85
N GLU A 235 15.96 8.58 5.79
CA GLU A 235 16.97 7.52 5.83
C GLU A 235 16.31 6.14 5.94
N MET A 236 15.33 5.97 6.83
CA MET A 236 14.60 4.72 6.99
C MET A 236 13.89 4.30 5.69
N LEU A 237 13.28 5.23 4.96
CA LEU A 237 12.66 4.93 3.67
C LEU A 237 13.67 4.34 2.69
N PHE A 238 14.79 5.01 2.45
CA PHE A 238 15.69 4.63 1.36
C PHE A 238 16.73 3.57 1.74
N ARG A 239 17.03 3.38 3.03
CA ARG A 239 18.01 2.38 3.48
C ARG A 239 17.40 1.09 4.02
N SER A 240 16.13 1.10 4.40
CA SER A 240 15.49 -0.07 5.03
C SER A 240 14.38 -0.70 4.19
N PHE A 241 13.81 0.01 3.22
CA PHE A 241 12.84 -0.58 2.29
C PHE A 241 13.55 -1.25 1.12
N GLN A 242 12.90 -2.28 0.60
CA GLN A 242 13.29 -3.00 -0.60
C GLN A 242 12.06 -3.07 -1.51
N GLU A 243 12.28 -2.94 -2.81
CA GLU A 243 11.26 -3.10 -3.83
C GLU A 243 11.57 -4.37 -4.64
N GLY A 244 10.53 -5.12 -5.01
CA GLY A 244 10.68 -6.31 -5.85
C GLY A 244 11.14 -5.94 -7.26
N HIS A 245 11.68 -6.91 -7.99
CA HIS A 245 12.08 -6.71 -9.38
C HIS A 245 10.87 -6.32 -10.25
N ILE A 246 10.98 -5.20 -10.98
CA ILE A 246 9.93 -4.70 -11.87
C ILE A 246 10.14 -5.28 -13.28
N ASP A 247 9.27 -6.19 -13.68
CA ASP A 247 9.26 -6.85 -14.99
C ASP A 247 8.01 -6.52 -15.85
N PHE A 248 7.30 -5.45 -15.47
CA PHE A 248 6.08 -4.98 -16.14
C PHE A 248 6.24 -3.54 -16.68
N MET A 249 5.38 -3.18 -17.65
CA MET A 249 5.36 -1.83 -18.24
C MET A 249 4.81 -0.78 -17.27
N PRO A 250 5.17 0.50 -17.43
CA PRO A 250 4.62 1.58 -16.61
C PRO A 250 3.10 1.50 -16.45
N THR A 251 2.62 1.67 -15.21
CA THR A 251 1.19 1.54 -14.86
C THR A 251 0.39 2.83 -15.06
N TYR A 252 1.05 3.90 -15.52
CA TYR A 252 0.43 5.20 -15.78
C TYR A 252 1.16 5.95 -16.91
N LYS A 253 0.48 6.67 -17.81
CA LYS A 253 -0.97 6.88 -17.93
C LYS A 253 -1.52 6.17 -19.18
N TYR A 254 -2.55 5.37 -18.99
CA TYR A 254 -3.34 4.78 -20.08
C TYR A 254 -4.44 5.75 -20.54
N ASP A 255 -4.80 5.67 -21.83
CA ASP A 255 -5.86 6.46 -22.44
C ASP A 255 -7.26 5.87 -22.16
#